data_AF-A0A9E0MUG3-F1
#
_entry.id   AF-A0A9E0MUG3-F1
#
_cell.length_a   1.000
_cell.length_b   1.000
_cell.length_c   1.000
_cell.angle_alpha   90.00
_cell.angle_beta   90.00
_cell.angle_gamma   90.00
#
_symmetry.space_group_name_H-M   'P 1'
#
loop_
_entity.id
_entity.type
_entity.pdbx_description
1 polymer ?
#
loop_
_entity_poly.entity_id
_entity_poly.type
_entity_poly.pdbx_seq_one_letter_code
_entity_poly.pdbx_strand_id
1 'polypeptide(L)'
;ALISEIESFTLSGDRNADMDRLKAFSQRWVNGGRVSPKQYDKLSALYRTALDKQYDQLKVNEGERRKMSFQNRLNEITSAPDGKDRVERESRFVKRKIEELQGEVRQGEENMGKFNFKSAAGEAMRKEMERSLDRTRQEIDRLKEQHKQLLAELRGPTASAPKVANNEAEG
;
A
#
# COMPACT_ATOMS: atom_id res chain seq x y z
N ALA A 1 -22.56 -10.04 -8.80
CA ALA A 1 -22.51 -11.08 -7.75
C ALA A 1 -21.60 -10.64 -6.61
N LEU A 2 -20.27 -10.67 -6.76
CA LEU A 2 -19.33 -10.36 -5.65
C LEU A 2 -19.49 -8.95 -5.06
N ILE A 3 -19.59 -7.90 -5.88
CA ILE A 3 -19.74 -6.52 -5.39
C ILE A 3 -21.01 -6.38 -4.54
N SER A 4 -22.14 -6.88 -5.03
CA SER A 4 -23.42 -6.87 -4.30
C SER A 4 -23.36 -7.68 -2.99
N GLU A 5 -22.57 -8.76 -2.96
CA GLU A 5 -22.31 -9.52 -1.74
C GLU A 5 -21.52 -8.71 -0.71
N ILE A 6 -20.51 -7.95 -1.15
CA ILE A 6 -19.76 -7.02 -0.28
C ILE A 6 -20.67 -5.90 0.22
N GLU A 7 -21.53 -5.35 -0.63
CA GLU A 7 -22.46 -4.27 -0.25
C GLU A 7 -23.52 -4.71 0.76
N SER A 8 -23.95 -5.97 0.69
CA SER A 8 -24.92 -6.57 1.63
C SER A 8 -24.27 -7.21 2.86
N PHE A 9 -22.94 -7.30 2.89
CA PHE A 9 -22.21 -7.84 4.03
C PHE A 9 -22.47 -6.98 5.27
N THR A 10 -22.87 -7.64 6.35
CA THR A 10 -23.10 -7.04 7.66
C THR A 10 -22.05 -7.57 8.62
N LEU A 11 -21.38 -6.65 9.31
CA LEU A 11 -20.39 -6.98 10.33
C LEU A 11 -21.04 -7.77 11.47
N SER A 12 -20.40 -8.86 11.86
CA SER A 12 -20.85 -9.70 12.97
C SER A 12 -20.56 -9.10 14.35
N GLY A 13 -19.67 -8.10 14.41
CA GLY A 13 -19.19 -7.50 15.64
C GLY A 13 -17.95 -8.20 16.20
N ASP A 14 -17.63 -9.41 15.73
CA ASP A 14 -16.30 -10.00 15.90
C ASP A 14 -15.37 -9.43 14.83
N ARG A 15 -14.52 -8.51 15.28
CA ARG A 15 -13.55 -7.82 14.44
C ARG A 15 -12.64 -8.77 13.67
N ASN A 16 -12.16 -9.86 14.28
CA ASN A 16 -11.23 -10.76 13.62
C ASN A 16 -11.95 -11.56 12.52
N ALA A 17 -13.13 -12.10 12.84
CA ALA A 17 -13.94 -12.83 11.88
C ALA A 17 -14.38 -11.93 10.69
N ASP A 18 -14.78 -10.69 10.98
CA ASP A 18 -15.18 -9.72 9.96
C ASP A 18 -13.99 -9.34 9.05
N MET A 19 -12.81 -9.12 9.64
CA MET A 19 -11.58 -8.87 8.90
C MET A 19 -11.20 -10.02 7.97
N ASP A 20 -11.34 -11.26 8.41
CA ASP A 20 -11.01 -12.42 7.60
C ASP A 20 -12.01 -12.63 6.46
N ARG A 21 -13.30 -12.32 6.68
CA ARG A 21 -14.30 -12.28 5.60
C ARG A 21 -14.00 -11.21 4.56
N LEU A 22 -13.60 -10.01 4.98
CA LEU A 22 -13.22 -8.94 4.05
C LEU A 22 -11.98 -9.32 3.23
N LYS A 23 -10.98 -9.98 3.83
CA LYS A 23 -9.84 -10.54 3.09
C LYS A 23 -10.28 -11.63 2.08
N ALA A 24 -11.25 -12.47 2.44
CA ALA A 24 -11.77 -13.50 1.55
C ALA A 24 -12.46 -12.89 0.31
N PHE A 25 -13.15 -11.76 0.46
CA PHE A 25 -13.66 -11.01 -0.71
C PHE A 25 -12.54 -10.52 -1.62
N SER A 26 -11.43 -10.04 -1.05
CA SER A 26 -10.26 -9.66 -1.85
C SER A 26 -9.66 -10.83 -2.62
N GLN A 27 -9.58 -12.02 -2.03
CA GLN A 27 -9.12 -13.22 -2.73
C GLN A 27 -10.06 -13.62 -3.87
N ARG A 28 -11.38 -13.54 -3.65
CA ARG A 28 -12.38 -13.84 -4.70
C ARG A 28 -12.36 -12.82 -5.84
N TRP A 29 -12.03 -11.56 -5.55
CA TRP A 29 -11.84 -10.53 -6.57
C TRP A 29 -10.64 -10.85 -7.46
N VAL A 30 -9.49 -11.17 -6.86
CA VAL A 30 -8.25 -11.54 -7.56
C VAL A 30 -8.43 -12.79 -8.43
N ASN A 31 -9.15 -13.78 -7.92
CA ASN A 31 -9.46 -15.03 -8.64
C ASN A 31 -10.60 -14.87 -9.67
N GLY A 32 -11.14 -13.66 -9.82
CA GLY A 32 -12.12 -13.34 -10.84
C GLY A 32 -11.57 -13.53 -12.26
N GLY A 33 -12.43 -13.92 -13.19
CA GLY A 33 -12.05 -14.07 -14.60
C GLY A 33 -11.61 -12.74 -15.23
N ARG A 34 -10.84 -12.81 -16.31
CA ARG A 34 -10.39 -11.63 -17.05
C ARG A 34 -11.59 -10.97 -17.76
N VAL A 35 -11.75 -9.66 -17.56
CA VAL A 35 -12.71 -8.81 -18.29
C VAL A 35 -11.95 -7.78 -19.13
N SER A 36 -12.66 -7.09 -20.04
CA SER A 36 -12.04 -6.01 -20.80
C SER A 36 -11.52 -4.90 -19.89
N PRO A 37 -10.44 -4.16 -20.25
CA PRO A 37 -9.88 -3.11 -19.39
C PRO A 37 -10.91 -2.07 -18.92
N LYS A 38 -11.79 -1.61 -19.83
CA LYS A 38 -12.85 -0.65 -19.49
C LYS A 38 -13.86 -1.20 -18.47
N GLN A 39 -14.21 -2.48 -18.59
CA GLN A 39 -15.08 -3.13 -17.62
C GLN A 39 -14.37 -3.37 -16.29
N TYR A 40 -13.08 -3.73 -16.33
CA TYR A 40 -12.25 -3.90 -15.15
C TYR A 40 -12.20 -2.60 -14.34
N ASP A 41 -11.86 -1.47 -14.96
CA ASP A 41 -11.76 -0.19 -14.26
C ASP A 41 -13.10 0.21 -13.62
N LYS A 42 -14.23 0.02 -14.33
CA LYS A 42 -15.57 0.27 -13.78
C LYS A 42 -15.90 -0.63 -12.59
N LEU A 43 -15.69 -1.94 -12.74
CA LEU A 43 -15.97 -2.90 -11.67
C LEU A 43 -15.06 -2.70 -10.47
N SER A 44 -13.81 -2.31 -10.71
CA SER A 44 -12.83 -2.05 -9.66
C SER A 44 -13.21 -0.85 -8.82
N ALA A 45 -13.67 0.25 -9.44
CA ALA A 45 -14.15 1.43 -8.72
C ALA A 45 -15.35 1.08 -7.79
N LEU A 46 -16.28 0.27 -8.29
CA LEU A 46 -17.43 -0.20 -7.50
C LEU A 46 -16.99 -1.13 -6.36
N TYR A 47 -16.09 -2.07 -6.64
CA TYR A 47 -15.52 -2.98 -5.66
C TYR A 47 -14.80 -2.23 -4.52
N ARG A 48 -13.98 -1.21 -4.84
CA ARG A 48 -13.29 -0.38 -3.85
C ARG A 48 -14.27 0.36 -2.96
N THR A 49 -15.26 1.02 -3.58
CA THR A 49 -16.29 1.76 -2.84
C THR A 49 -17.04 0.85 -1.86
N ALA A 50 -17.38 -0.36 -2.30
CA ALA A 50 -18.07 -1.34 -1.46
C ALA A 50 -17.18 -1.79 -0.28
N LEU A 51 -15.90 -2.08 -0.51
CA LEU A 51 -14.97 -2.48 0.54
C LEU A 51 -14.66 -1.36 1.53
N ASP A 52 -14.41 -0.14 1.05
CA ASP A 52 -14.11 1.02 1.90
C ASP A 52 -15.26 1.28 2.87
N LYS A 53 -16.51 1.18 2.40
CA LYS A 53 -17.70 1.29 3.25
C LYS A 53 -17.74 0.23 4.36
N GLN A 54 -17.23 -0.98 4.12
CA GLN A 54 -17.14 -2.02 5.15
C GLN A 54 -16.00 -1.73 6.14
N TYR A 55 -14.85 -1.25 5.67
CA TYR A 55 -13.75 -0.84 6.53
C TYR A 55 -14.04 0.39 7.37
N ASP A 56 -14.90 1.30 6.92
CA ASP A 56 -15.36 2.45 7.71
C ASP A 56 -16.19 2.02 8.93
N GLN A 57 -16.95 0.95 8.79
CA GLN A 57 -17.76 0.41 9.89
C GLN A 57 -16.94 -0.38 10.91
N LEU A 58 -15.87 -1.02 10.46
CA LEU A 58 -14.83 -1.53 11.35
C LEU A 58 -14.11 -0.32 11.95
N LYS A 59 -14.21 -0.12 13.27
CA LYS A 59 -13.46 0.92 14.00
C LYS A 59 -11.94 0.61 14.05
N VAL A 60 -11.33 0.28 12.91
CA VAL A 60 -9.90 0.05 12.73
C VAL A 60 -9.15 1.36 12.88
N ASN A 61 -7.97 1.29 13.48
CA ASN A 61 -7.14 2.48 13.64
C ASN A 61 -6.58 2.91 12.26
N GLU A 62 -6.10 4.15 12.18
CA GLU A 62 -5.65 4.76 10.92
C GLU A 62 -4.45 4.03 10.29
N GLY A 63 -3.60 3.40 11.10
CA GLY A 63 -2.45 2.62 10.63
C GLY A 63 -2.89 1.34 9.93
N GLU A 64 -3.83 0.61 10.52
CA GLU A 64 -4.38 -0.62 9.95
C GLU A 64 -5.20 -0.35 8.70
N ARG A 65 -6.04 0.70 8.71
CA ARG A 65 -6.78 1.16 7.53
C ARG A 65 -5.82 1.42 6.36
N ARG A 66 -4.73 2.15 6.61
CA ARG A 66 -3.70 2.43 5.59
C ARG A 66 -3.02 1.18 5.07
N LYS A 67 -2.65 0.24 5.95
CA LYS A 67 -2.06 -1.05 5.53
C LYS A 67 -3.03 -1.84 4.64
N MET A 68 -4.30 -1.85 5.01
CA MET A 68 -5.33 -2.59 4.29
C MET A 68 -5.67 -1.98 2.93
N SER A 69 -5.85 -0.67 2.87
CA SER A 69 -6.05 0.05 1.60
C SER A 69 -4.85 -0.16 0.66
N PHE A 70 -3.62 -0.21 1.20
CA PHE A 70 -2.46 -0.53 0.38
C PHE A 70 -2.51 -1.94 -0.19
N GLN A 71 -2.77 -2.97 0.63
CA GLN A 71 -2.85 -4.35 0.14
C GLN A 71 -3.98 -4.56 -0.88
N ASN A 72 -5.14 -3.94 -0.66
CA ASN A 72 -6.23 -3.99 -1.63
C ASN A 72 -5.83 -3.31 -2.94
N ARG A 73 -5.18 -2.16 -2.87
CA ARG A 73 -4.69 -1.45 -4.07
C ARG A 73 -3.60 -2.24 -4.79
N LEU A 74 -2.70 -2.90 -4.06
CA LEU A 74 -1.66 -3.74 -4.65
C LEU A 74 -2.28 -4.92 -5.39
N ASN A 75 -3.19 -5.65 -4.74
CA ASN A 75 -3.93 -6.76 -5.35
C ASN A 75 -4.73 -6.34 -6.59
N GLU A 76 -5.35 -5.16 -6.55
CA GLU A 76 -6.09 -4.61 -7.68
C GLU A 76 -5.18 -4.28 -8.86
N ILE A 77 -4.02 -3.67 -8.58
CA ILE A 77 -3.03 -3.32 -9.60
C ILE A 77 -2.47 -4.59 -10.23
N THR A 78 -2.10 -5.60 -9.43
CA THR A 78 -1.51 -6.85 -9.94
C THR A 78 -2.51 -7.72 -10.69
N SER A 79 -3.79 -7.69 -10.31
CA SER A 79 -4.87 -8.47 -10.97
C SER A 79 -5.39 -7.84 -12.27
N ALA A 80 -5.00 -6.59 -12.56
CA ALA A 80 -5.43 -5.91 -13.77
C ALA A 80 -4.86 -6.58 -15.04
N PRO A 81 -5.56 -6.49 -16.19
CA PRO A 81 -5.06 -7.06 -17.45
C PRO A 81 -3.67 -6.56 -17.86
N ASP A 82 -3.35 -5.30 -17.57
CA ASP A 82 -2.05 -4.63 -17.75
C ASP A 82 -1.30 -4.47 -16.41
N GLY A 83 -1.48 -5.40 -15.48
CA GLY A 83 -1.06 -5.26 -14.09
C GLY A 83 0.44 -5.00 -13.91
N LYS A 84 1.30 -5.70 -14.67
CA LYS A 84 2.76 -5.47 -14.64
C LYS A 84 3.12 -4.02 -14.95
N ASP A 85 2.58 -3.45 -16.03
CA ASP A 85 2.84 -2.07 -16.42
C ASP A 85 2.30 -1.08 -15.37
N ARG A 86 1.17 -1.40 -14.74
CA ARG A 86 0.61 -0.59 -13.64
C ARG A 86 1.51 -0.63 -12.40
N VAL A 87 2.02 -1.80 -12.00
CA VAL A 87 2.98 -1.94 -10.89
C VAL A 87 4.25 -1.15 -11.20
N GLU A 88 4.78 -1.21 -12.42
CA GLU A 88 5.95 -0.42 -12.80
C GLU A 88 5.72 1.08 -12.73
N ARG A 89 4.56 1.57 -13.21
CA ARG A 89 4.17 2.98 -13.09
C ARG A 89 4.07 3.42 -11.64
N GLU A 90 3.43 2.61 -10.79
CA GLU A 90 3.29 2.88 -9.36
C GLU A 90 4.66 2.88 -8.66
N SER A 91 5.52 1.90 -8.94
CA SER A 91 6.89 1.85 -8.39
C SER A 91 7.68 3.11 -8.73
N ARG A 92 7.64 3.57 -9.99
CA ARG A 92 8.29 4.83 -10.40
C ARG A 92 7.70 6.04 -9.69
N PHE A 93 6.38 6.08 -9.49
CA PHE A 93 5.72 7.16 -8.77
C PHE A 93 6.16 7.22 -7.31
N VAL A 94 6.09 6.10 -6.60
CA VAL A 94 6.50 6.01 -5.19
C VAL A 94 7.97 6.37 -5.02
N LYS A 95 8.85 5.89 -5.91
CA LYS A 95 10.28 6.25 -5.90
C LYS A 95 10.49 7.76 -6.00
N ARG A 96 9.83 8.44 -6.96
CA ARG A 96 9.93 9.90 -7.10
C ARG A 96 9.44 10.63 -5.84
N LYS A 97 8.34 10.16 -5.23
CA LYS A 97 7.83 10.78 -4.00
C LYS A 97 8.80 10.63 -2.83
N ILE A 98 9.49 9.49 -2.72
CA ILE A 98 10.56 9.32 -1.73
C ILE A 98 11.69 10.35 -1.95
N GLU A 99 12.14 10.51 -3.20
CA GLU A 99 13.22 11.46 -3.53
C GLU A 99 12.83 12.91 -3.22
N GLU A 100 11.58 13.28 -3.50
CA GLU A 100 11.00 14.59 -3.17
C GLU A 100 11.00 14.84 -1.65
N LEU A 101 10.41 13.93 -0.86
CA LEU A 101 10.35 14.06 0.60
C LEU A 101 11.73 14.05 1.24
N GLN A 102 12.68 13.26 0.71
CA GLN A 102 14.07 13.31 1.14
C GLN A 102 14.70 14.69 0.87
N GLY A 103 14.34 15.34 -0.23
CA GLY A 103 14.71 16.72 -0.51
C GLY A 103 14.13 17.70 0.50
N GLU A 104 12.85 17.56 0.84
CA GLU A 104 12.20 18.37 1.87
C GLU A 104 12.88 18.22 3.24
N VAL A 105 13.24 16.99 3.63
CA VAL A 105 13.97 16.74 4.89
C VAL A 105 15.31 17.45 4.88
N ARG A 106 16.11 17.29 3.81
CA ARG A 106 17.42 17.96 3.70
C ARG A 106 17.27 19.49 3.79
N GLN A 107 16.32 20.06 3.05
CA GLN A 107 16.09 21.49 3.07
C GLN A 107 15.64 21.98 4.44
N GLY A 108 14.77 21.22 5.13
CA GLY A 108 14.32 21.54 6.47
C GLY A 108 15.45 21.47 7.50
N GLU A 109 16.35 20.48 7.40
CA GLU A 109 17.55 20.36 8.24
C GLU A 109 18.52 21.53 8.02
N GLU A 110 18.80 21.87 6.75
CA GLU A 110 19.62 23.03 6.40
C GLU A 110 19.01 24.34 6.91
N ASN A 111 17.70 24.51 6.75
CA ASN A 111 16.99 25.68 7.24
C ASN A 111 17.09 25.76 8.76
N MET A 112 16.85 24.66 9.46
CA MET A 112 16.97 24.59 10.92
C MET A 112 18.39 24.93 11.38
N GLY A 113 19.43 24.49 10.66
CA GLY A 113 20.82 24.85 10.96
C GLY A 113 21.16 26.33 10.75
N LYS A 114 20.43 27.03 9.88
CA LYS A 114 20.61 28.48 9.62
C LYS A 114 19.85 29.37 10.61
N PHE A 115 18.77 28.88 11.22
CA PHE A 115 17.93 29.68 12.12
C PHE A 115 18.54 29.80 13.54
N ASN A 116 18.37 30.98 14.14
CA ASN A 116 18.81 31.26 15.51
C ASN A 116 17.64 31.12 16.50
N PHE A 117 17.63 30.05 17.29
CA PHE A 117 16.52 29.69 18.19
C PHE A 117 16.69 30.15 19.66
N LYS A 118 17.38 31.27 19.90
CA LYS A 118 17.72 31.72 21.26
C LYS A 118 16.54 32.23 22.13
N SER A 119 15.37 32.47 21.55
CA SER A 119 14.18 32.91 22.29
C SER A 119 13.26 31.73 22.61
N ALA A 120 12.38 31.88 23.61
CA ALA A 120 11.36 30.86 23.92
C ALA A 120 10.44 30.56 22.71
N ALA A 121 10.11 31.60 21.92
CA ALA A 121 9.38 31.44 20.66
C ALA A 121 10.21 30.68 19.61
N GLY A 122 11.52 30.95 19.53
CA GLY A 122 12.44 30.21 18.67
C GLY A 122 12.56 28.73 19.06
N GLU A 123 12.63 28.42 20.35
CA GLU A 123 12.67 27.03 20.81
C GLU A 123 11.37 26.27 20.47
N ALA A 124 10.21 26.93 20.59
CA ALA A 124 8.92 26.35 20.18
C ALA A 124 8.90 26.07 18.67
N MET A 125 9.36 27.02 17.85
CA MET A 125 9.49 26.84 16.40
C MET A 125 10.45 25.69 16.04
N ARG A 126 11.59 25.58 16.74
CA ARG A 126 12.54 24.47 16.53
C ARG A 126 11.86 23.12 16.79
N LYS A 127 11.14 22.98 17.90
CA LYS A 127 10.41 21.74 18.24
C LYS A 127 9.34 21.41 17.21
N GLU A 128 8.66 22.40 16.64
CA GLU A 128 7.68 22.18 15.58
C GLU A 128 8.35 21.71 14.28
N MET A 129 9.46 22.35 13.89
CA MET A 129 10.26 21.93 12.73
C MET A 129 10.80 20.50 12.90
N GLU A 130 11.36 20.16 14.07
CA GLU A 130 11.82 18.80 14.41
C GLU A 130 10.68 17.78 14.26
N ARG A 131 9.50 18.08 14.83
CA ARG A 131 8.32 17.20 14.71
C ARG A 131 7.85 17.04 13.27
N SER A 132 7.90 18.10 12.48
CA SER A 132 7.53 18.05 11.05
C SER A 132 8.49 17.16 10.28
N LEU A 133 9.81 17.35 10.47
CA LEU A 133 10.85 16.52 9.87
C LEU A 133 10.70 15.05 10.26
N ASP A 134 10.40 14.75 11.51
CA ASP A 134 10.19 13.38 11.97
C ASP A 134 8.96 12.73 11.32
N ARG A 135 7.86 13.47 11.15
CA ARG A 135 6.69 12.97 10.39
C ARG A 135 7.04 12.69 8.94
N THR A 136 7.79 13.58 8.29
CA THR A 136 8.24 13.39 6.90
C THR A 136 9.15 12.16 6.77
N ARG A 137 10.07 11.95 7.72
CA ARG A 137 10.93 10.75 7.77
C ARG A 137 10.12 9.47 7.94
N GLN A 138 9.10 9.47 8.80
CA GLN A 138 8.20 8.32 8.97
C GLN A 138 7.44 7.98 7.68
N GLU A 139 6.96 9.00 6.95
CA GLU A 139 6.31 8.78 5.66
C GLU A 139 7.28 8.27 4.59
N ILE A 140 8.52 8.75 4.58
CA ILE A 140 9.58 8.22 3.70
C ILE A 140 9.79 6.73 3.95
N ASP A 141 9.94 6.31 5.21
CA ASP A 141 10.20 4.90 5.53
C ASP A 141 9.01 4.00 5.18
N ARG A 142 7.79 4.50 5.37
CA ARG A 142 6.58 3.83 4.89
C ARG A 142 6.58 3.67 3.37
N LEU A 143 6.86 4.73 2.62
CA LEU A 143 6.90 4.69 1.15
C LEU A 143 8.02 3.76 0.65
N LYS A 144 9.16 3.68 1.34
CA LYS A 144 10.21 2.70 1.02
C LYS A 144 9.71 1.27 1.15
N GLU A 145 8.96 0.95 2.20
CA GLU A 145 8.38 -0.38 2.39
C GLU A 145 7.34 -0.69 1.29
N GLN A 146 6.49 0.27 0.94
CA GLN A 146 5.56 0.13 -0.19
C GLN A 146 6.30 -0.09 -1.52
N HIS A 147 7.36 0.67 -1.77
CA HIS A 147 8.19 0.54 -2.96
C HIS A 147 8.87 -0.83 -3.03
N LYS A 148 9.37 -1.34 -1.90
CA LYS A 148 9.95 -2.68 -1.79
C LYS A 148 8.94 -3.77 -2.15
N GLN A 149 7.69 -3.64 -1.69
CA GLN A 149 6.62 -4.59 -2.02
C GLN A 149 6.26 -4.53 -3.50
N LEU A 150 6.16 -3.35 -4.10
CA LEU A 150 5.97 -3.18 -5.55
C LEU A 150 7.11 -3.82 -6.37
N LEU A 151 8.36 -3.65 -5.93
CA LEU A 151 9.51 -4.31 -6.57
C LEU A 151 9.48 -5.83 -6.43
N ALA A 152 9.00 -6.35 -5.30
CA ALA A 152 8.83 -7.79 -5.10
C ALA A 152 7.80 -8.37 -6.09
N GLU A 153 6.67 -7.69 -6.28
CA GLU A 153 5.66 -8.08 -7.29
C GLU A 153 6.23 -8.09 -8.72
N LEU A 154 7.06 -7.09 -9.09
CA LEU A 154 7.70 -7.06 -10.41
C LEU A 154 8.72 -8.18 -10.63
N ARG A 155 9.36 -8.65 -9.56
CA ARG A 155 10.33 -9.76 -9.60
C ARG A 155 9.65 -11.12 -9.69
N GLY A 156 8.33 -11.19 -9.49
CA GLY A 156 7.57 -12.44 -9.36
C GLY A 156 7.89 -13.19 -8.07
N PRO A 157 7.18 -14.30 -7.77
CA PRO A 157 7.49 -15.14 -6.62
C PRO A 157 8.91 -15.70 -6.78
N THR A 158 9.84 -15.17 -5.99
CA THR A 158 11.22 -15.60 -5.77
C THR A 158 11.78 -16.65 -6.74
N ALA A 159 12.67 -16.20 -7.62
CA ALA A 159 13.86 -16.96 -8.02
C ALA A 159 14.77 -17.18 -6.78
N SER A 160 14.33 -17.95 -5.80
CA SER A 160 15.12 -18.45 -4.68
C SER A 160 14.64 -19.84 -4.28
N ALA A 161 14.91 -20.80 -5.16
CA ALA A 161 15.31 -22.15 -4.82
C ALA A 161 16.05 -22.71 -6.05
N PRO A 162 17.26 -23.28 -5.91
CA PRO A 162 17.88 -23.98 -7.03
C PRO A 162 16.96 -25.14 -7.41
N LYS A 163 16.56 -25.21 -8.68
CA LYS A 163 16.14 -26.48 -9.27
C LYS A 163 17.33 -27.42 -9.12
N VAL A 164 17.24 -28.36 -8.20
CA VAL A 164 18.11 -29.52 -8.21
C VAL A 164 17.71 -30.29 -9.47
N ALA A 165 18.48 -30.07 -10.52
CA ALA A 165 18.44 -30.90 -11.71
C ALA A 165 19.22 -32.18 -11.42
N ASN A 166 18.61 -33.29 -11.85
CA ASN A 166 19.22 -34.56 -12.23
C ASN A 166 19.74 -35.47 -11.11
N ASN A 167 19.14 -36.65 -11.00
CA ASN A 167 19.60 -37.74 -11.85
C ASN A 167 18.54 -38.83 -12.02
N GLU A 168 18.27 -39.13 -13.28
CA GLU A 168 17.94 -40.48 -13.72
C GLU A 168 19.03 -41.43 -13.22
N ALA A 169 18.63 -42.55 -12.64
CA ALA A 169 19.40 -43.78 -12.71
C ALA A 169 18.38 -44.91 -12.68
N GLU A 170 18.21 -45.50 -13.86
CA GLU A 170 17.64 -46.82 -14.08
C GLU A 170 18.22 -47.85 -13.09
N GLY A 171 17.38 -48.82 -12.72
CA GLY A 171 17.73 -49.96 -11.89
C GLY A 171 16.49 -50.73 -11.46
#